data_AF-A0A8K0X0V6-F1
#
_entry.id   AF-A0A8K0X0V6-F1
#
_cell.length_a   1.000
_cell.length_b   1.000
_cell.length_c   1.000
_cell.angle_alpha   90.00
_cell.angle_beta   90.00
_cell.angle_gamma   90.00
#
_symmetry.space_group_name_H-M   'P 1'
#
loop_
_entity.id
_entity.type
_entity.pdbx_description
1 polymer ?
#
loop_
_entity_poly.entity_id
_entity_poly.type
_entity_poly.pdbx_seq_one_letter_code
_entity_poly.pdbx_strand_id
1 'polypeptide(L)'
;MASKVVAKAAGGVTEISKKYTLQSTGIFEAIRRVFALDPNRSSGVPLNSQFRTPTPGGQDPLAYDDPVTVPAGDIADNAYFRRDVRRAYPRLSVFSQPDVVSLLSVGSAASPKVELIGEAGAQALVAAREEGEKGGLSVFLQKANGVAEAKKDVFVNGLPPLPSGQEKKPDGKWDVHKWELAEENSYPAKWVFPFCLLSRGSAAGYPNAAQTC
;
A
#
# COMPACT_ATOMS: atom_id res chain seq x y z
N MET A 1 -15.00 -15.69 11.63
CA MET A 1 -15.74 -15.80 10.35
C MET A 1 -17.25 -15.60 10.48
N ALA A 2 -17.87 -15.84 11.64
CA ALA A 2 -19.32 -15.60 11.84
C ALA A 2 -19.72 -14.10 12.00
N SER A 3 -18.81 -13.22 12.42
CA SER A 3 -19.12 -11.81 12.68
C SER A 3 -19.38 -10.97 11.42
N LYS A 4 -18.81 -11.35 10.27
CA LYS A 4 -18.94 -10.58 9.02
C LYS A 4 -20.23 -10.89 8.26
N VAL A 5 -20.80 -12.08 8.42
CA VAL A 5 -22.08 -12.44 7.79
C VAL A 5 -23.26 -11.78 8.52
N VAL A 6 -23.16 -11.57 9.84
CA VAL A 6 -24.16 -10.83 10.62
C VAL A 6 -24.18 -9.34 10.24
N ALA A 7 -23.03 -8.76 9.86
CA ALA A 7 -22.96 -7.38 9.38
C ALA A 7 -23.75 -7.16 8.08
N LYS A 8 -23.82 -8.16 7.17
CA LYS A 8 -24.61 -8.11 5.92
C LYS A 8 -26.12 -8.05 6.16
N ALA A 9 -26.60 -8.52 7.31
CA ALA A 9 -28.00 -8.38 7.76
C ALA A 9 -28.25 -7.13 8.63
N ALA A 10 -27.20 -6.43 9.06
CA ALA A 10 -27.25 -5.34 10.04
C ALA A 10 -26.78 -3.96 9.50
N GLY A 11 -26.25 -3.88 8.28
CA GLY A 11 -25.44 -2.74 7.81
C GLY A 11 -26.11 -1.66 6.95
N GLY A 12 -27.42 -1.74 6.66
CA GLY A 12 -28.06 -0.76 5.77
C GLY A 12 -29.10 0.15 6.45
N VAL A 13 -29.83 -0.39 7.42
CA VAL A 13 -30.99 0.27 8.03
C VAL A 13 -30.97 0.02 9.52
N THR A 14 -30.67 1.08 10.29
CA THR A 14 -30.76 1.08 11.74
C THR A 14 -32.07 1.69 12.19
N GLU A 15 -32.73 1.04 13.14
CA GLU A 15 -33.95 1.55 13.77
C GLU A 15 -33.70 2.93 14.40
N ILE A 16 -34.71 3.80 14.33
CA ILE A 16 -34.60 5.16 14.89
C ILE A 16 -34.31 5.16 16.39
N SER A 17 -34.87 4.21 17.15
CA SER A 17 -34.61 4.04 18.58
C SER A 17 -33.12 3.90 18.93
N LYS A 18 -32.30 3.39 17.99
CA LYS A 18 -30.86 3.21 18.15
C LYS A 18 -30.05 4.43 17.70
N LYS A 19 -30.71 5.49 17.23
CA LYS A 19 -30.11 6.75 16.79
C LYS A 19 -30.24 7.79 17.91
N TYR A 20 -29.12 8.41 18.25
CA TYR A 20 -29.00 9.45 19.28
C TYR A 20 -29.52 10.81 18.79
N THR A 21 -30.81 10.85 18.44
CA THR A 21 -31.49 12.07 17.97
C THR A 21 -32.83 12.25 18.66
N LEU A 22 -33.30 13.48 18.77
CA LEU A 22 -34.62 13.81 19.29
C LEU A 22 -35.73 13.17 18.44
N GLN A 23 -36.61 12.40 19.08
CA GLN A 23 -37.70 11.67 18.43
C GLN A 23 -39.05 12.29 18.75
N SER A 24 -40.01 12.07 17.86
CA SER A 24 -41.43 12.33 18.15
C SER A 24 -41.94 11.32 19.16
N THR A 25 -42.92 11.71 19.99
CA THR A 25 -43.50 10.85 21.03
C THR A 25 -45.02 10.76 20.92
N GLY A 26 -45.60 9.63 21.33
CA GLY A 26 -47.05 9.44 21.36
C GLY A 26 -47.68 9.43 19.96
N ILE A 27 -48.83 10.09 19.81
CA ILE A 27 -49.61 10.11 18.56
C ILE A 27 -48.80 10.68 17.39
N PHE A 28 -47.93 11.67 17.65
CA PHE A 28 -47.09 12.28 16.61
C PHE A 28 -46.06 11.30 16.02
N GLU A 29 -45.60 10.30 16.77
CA GLU A 29 -44.72 9.26 16.24
C GLU A 29 -45.48 8.30 15.31
N ALA A 30 -46.73 7.97 15.63
CA ALA A 30 -47.59 7.17 14.75
C ALA A 30 -47.85 7.91 13.43
N ILE A 31 -48.15 9.21 13.49
CA ILE A 31 -48.30 10.07 12.30
C ILE A 31 -46.99 10.10 11.50
N ARG A 32 -45.85 10.35 12.15
CA ARG A 32 -44.54 10.39 11.47
C ARG A 32 -44.24 9.08 10.74
N ARG A 33 -44.50 7.93 11.35
CA ARG A 33 -44.28 6.60 10.74
C ARG A 33 -45.14 6.36 9.50
N VAL A 34 -46.36 6.90 9.48
CA VAL A 34 -47.28 6.75 8.34
C VAL A 34 -46.92 7.68 7.19
N PHE A 35 -46.50 8.92 7.48
CA PHE A 35 -46.25 9.94 6.45
C PHE A 35 -44.78 10.07 6.01
N ALA A 36 -43.81 9.48 6.72
CA ALA A 36 -42.41 9.50 6.32
C ALA A 36 -42.11 8.48 5.20
N LEU A 37 -41.39 8.92 4.16
CA LEU A 37 -40.92 8.05 3.06
C LEU A 37 -40.00 6.91 3.55
N ASP A 38 -39.16 7.21 4.54
CA ASP A 38 -38.38 6.21 5.27
C ASP A 38 -38.60 6.42 6.78
N PRO A 39 -39.38 5.54 7.44
CA PRO A 39 -39.66 5.65 8.85
C PRO A 39 -38.43 5.36 9.70
N ASN A 40 -37.30 4.89 9.14
CA ASN A 40 -36.02 4.74 9.82
C ASN A 40 -35.14 5.99 9.74
N ARG A 41 -35.52 7.04 9.01
CA ARG A 41 -34.76 8.29 8.92
C ARG A 41 -34.95 9.16 10.17
N SER A 42 -33.83 9.61 10.76
CA SER A 42 -33.82 10.50 11.94
C SER A 42 -34.03 11.97 11.58
N SER A 43 -34.43 12.78 12.57
CA SER A 43 -34.55 14.24 12.48
C SER A 43 -33.21 14.98 12.40
N GLY A 44 -32.12 14.33 12.82
CA GLY A 44 -30.77 14.91 12.84
C GLY A 44 -30.51 15.91 13.96
N VAL A 45 -31.47 16.10 14.88
CA VAL A 45 -31.31 16.95 16.07
C VAL A 45 -30.73 16.11 17.20
N PRO A 46 -29.51 16.39 17.70
CA PRO A 46 -28.91 15.62 18.80
C PRO A 46 -29.72 15.75 20.11
N LEU A 47 -29.58 14.78 21.00
CA LEU A 47 -30.17 14.84 22.34
C LEU A 47 -29.31 15.72 23.27
N ASN A 48 -29.85 16.85 23.73
CA ASN A 48 -29.10 17.82 24.56
C ASN A 48 -28.51 17.22 25.86
N SER A 49 -29.18 16.21 26.43
CA SER A 49 -28.75 15.57 27.69
C SER A 49 -27.57 14.60 27.53
N GLN A 50 -27.22 14.21 26.31
CA GLN A 50 -26.15 13.24 26.02
C GLN A 50 -25.09 13.81 25.08
N PHE A 51 -25.50 14.70 24.18
CA PHE A 51 -24.60 15.32 23.22
C PHE A 51 -23.81 16.43 23.92
N ARG A 52 -22.50 16.21 24.08
CA ARG A 52 -21.55 17.20 24.64
C ARG A 52 -21.87 17.60 26.09
N THR A 53 -22.35 16.64 26.87
CA THR A 53 -22.66 16.77 28.29
C THR A 53 -22.02 15.58 29.02
N PRO A 54 -20.98 15.78 29.86
CA PRO A 54 -20.41 17.06 30.29
C PRO A 54 -19.80 17.88 29.14
N THR A 55 -19.76 19.21 29.31
CA THR A 55 -19.05 20.06 28.36
C THR A 55 -17.56 19.68 28.38
N PRO A 56 -16.80 19.88 27.28
CA PRO A 56 -15.39 19.49 27.24
C PRO A 56 -14.54 20.09 28.38
N GLY A 57 -14.86 21.31 28.84
CA GLY A 57 -14.18 21.95 29.97
C GLY A 57 -14.80 21.68 31.35
N GLY A 58 -15.90 20.92 31.42
CA GLY A 58 -16.50 20.44 32.66
C GLY A 58 -16.04 19.03 33.04
N GLN A 59 -15.14 18.44 32.26
CA GLN A 59 -14.42 17.21 32.63
C GLN A 59 -13.37 17.54 33.69
N ASP A 60 -13.06 16.57 34.54
CA ASP A 60 -11.98 16.71 35.52
C ASP A 60 -10.63 16.92 34.79
N PRO A 61 -9.96 18.08 34.94
CA PRO A 61 -8.69 18.35 34.28
C PRO A 61 -7.56 17.40 34.69
N LEU A 62 -7.68 16.73 35.84
CA LEU A 62 -6.66 15.81 36.37
C LEU A 62 -6.93 14.34 36.00
N ALA A 63 -8.05 14.05 35.33
CA ALA A 63 -8.38 12.68 34.94
C ALA A 63 -7.58 12.18 33.72
N TYR A 64 -6.87 13.06 33.02
CA TYR A 64 -6.11 12.72 31.83
C TYR A 64 -4.62 12.65 32.14
N ASP A 65 -4.05 11.47 31.91
CA ASP A 65 -2.61 11.23 31.88
C ASP A 65 -2.17 10.96 30.45
N ASP A 66 -1.02 11.52 30.05
CA ASP A 66 -0.47 11.30 28.72
C ASP A 66 -0.09 9.82 28.53
N PRO A 67 -0.69 9.12 27.55
CA PRO A 67 -0.40 7.71 27.34
C PRO A 67 1.01 7.53 26.80
N VAL A 68 1.81 6.73 27.50
CA VAL A 68 3.13 6.30 27.05
C VAL A 68 3.09 4.85 26.59
N THR A 69 3.85 4.53 25.54
CA THR A 69 3.94 3.15 25.03
C THR A 69 5.22 2.49 25.54
N VAL A 70 5.15 1.24 25.98
CA VAL A 70 6.32 0.42 26.29
C VAL A 70 6.79 -0.23 24.97
N PRO A 71 8.07 -0.08 24.56
CA PRO A 71 9.25 0.31 25.35
C PRO A 71 9.64 1.81 25.32
N ALA A 72 8.93 2.68 24.59
CA ALA A 72 9.33 4.08 24.41
C ALA A 72 9.28 4.94 25.69
N GLY A 73 8.42 4.60 26.65
CA GLY A 73 8.28 5.28 27.95
C GLY A 73 9.15 4.72 29.08
N ASP A 74 10.01 3.73 28.82
CA ASP A 74 10.86 3.14 29.87
C ASP A 74 11.96 4.12 30.30
N ILE A 75 12.21 4.16 31.61
CA ILE A 75 13.24 5.01 32.26
C ILE A 75 14.60 4.31 32.22
N ALA A 76 14.62 2.98 32.29
CA ALA A 76 15.82 2.17 32.16
C ALA A 76 16.02 1.71 30.71
N ASP A 77 17.27 1.48 30.30
CA ASP A 77 17.65 0.85 29.02
C ASP A 77 17.10 1.47 27.71
N ASN A 78 16.55 2.69 27.76
CA ASN A 78 15.89 3.36 26.63
C ASN A 78 16.76 4.48 25.99
N ALA A 79 17.99 4.14 25.63
CA ALA A 79 18.93 5.09 25.03
C ALA A 79 18.43 5.60 23.66
N TYR A 80 18.45 6.93 23.46
CA TYR A 80 17.85 7.59 22.29
C TYR A 80 18.36 7.07 20.94
N PHE A 81 19.66 6.75 20.83
CA PHE A 81 20.25 6.29 19.56
C PHE A 81 19.67 4.97 19.05
N ARG A 82 19.13 4.11 19.93
CA ARG A 82 18.49 2.83 19.53
C ARG A 82 17.09 3.04 18.95
N ARG A 83 16.43 4.15 19.30
CA ARG A 83 15.09 4.55 18.83
C ARG A 83 15.10 5.69 17.80
N ASP A 84 16.28 6.19 17.44
CA ASP A 84 16.43 7.29 16.49
C ASP A 84 16.22 6.81 15.04
N VAL A 85 14.95 6.63 14.67
CA VAL A 85 14.54 6.29 13.29
C VAL A 85 14.81 7.42 12.30
N ARG A 86 14.92 8.67 12.78
CA ARG A 86 15.18 9.82 11.92
C ARG A 86 16.58 9.77 11.33
N ARG A 87 17.58 9.27 12.08
CA ARG A 87 18.95 9.08 11.59
C ARG A 87 19.16 7.72 10.92
N ALA A 88 18.36 6.71 11.27
CA ALA A 88 18.41 5.39 10.66
C ALA A 88 17.60 5.30 9.35
N TYR A 89 17.60 6.36 8.54
CA TYR A 89 16.90 6.35 7.25
C TYR A 89 17.66 5.49 6.22
N PRO A 90 16.97 4.75 5.35
CA PRO A 90 17.62 4.02 4.28
C PRO A 90 18.30 4.99 3.32
N ARG A 91 19.59 4.78 3.04
CA ARG A 91 20.33 5.61 2.09
C ARG A 91 19.88 5.29 0.67
N LEU A 92 19.72 6.33 -0.16
CA LEU A 92 19.45 6.18 -1.58
C LEU A 92 20.66 5.53 -2.27
N SER A 93 20.45 4.36 -2.87
CA SER A 93 21.42 3.69 -3.74
C SER A 93 21.28 4.21 -5.16
N VAL A 94 22.29 4.91 -5.66
CA VAL A 94 22.37 5.37 -7.05
C VAL A 94 23.40 4.50 -7.77
N PHE A 95 23.01 3.92 -8.89
CA PHE A 95 23.89 3.11 -9.74
C PHE A 95 24.13 3.82 -11.06
N SER A 96 25.40 4.04 -11.40
CA SER A 96 25.81 4.51 -12.72
C SER A 96 26.18 3.34 -13.63
N GLN A 97 26.31 3.60 -14.94
CA GLN A 97 26.74 2.57 -15.89
C GLN A 97 28.07 1.87 -15.50
N PRO A 98 29.14 2.58 -15.09
CA PRO A 98 30.37 1.90 -14.67
C PRO A 98 30.20 1.04 -13.42
N ASP A 99 29.34 1.44 -12.48
CA ASP A 99 29.05 0.63 -11.29
C ASP A 99 28.41 -0.72 -11.70
N VAL A 100 27.46 -0.69 -12.64
CA VAL A 100 26.82 -1.91 -13.17
C VAL A 100 27.83 -2.80 -13.91
N VAL A 101 28.72 -2.22 -14.73
CA VAL A 101 29.78 -2.97 -15.41
C VAL A 101 30.74 -3.62 -14.41
N SER A 102 31.08 -2.92 -13.33
CA SER A 102 31.93 -3.47 -12.26
C SER A 102 31.26 -4.65 -11.55
N LEU A 103 29.96 -4.55 -11.28
CA LEU A 103 29.19 -5.63 -10.64
C LEU A 103 29.08 -6.87 -11.54
N LEU A 104 28.94 -6.68 -12.85
CA LEU A 104 28.84 -7.78 -13.82
C LEU A 104 30.19 -8.47 -14.07
N SER A 105 31.30 -7.74 -13.99
CA SER A 105 32.65 -8.27 -14.26
C SER A 105 33.30 -8.90 -13.02
N VAL A 106 33.26 -8.20 -11.88
CA VAL A 106 33.93 -8.62 -10.64
C VAL A 106 33.00 -9.42 -9.72
N GLY A 107 31.69 -9.18 -9.82
CA GLY A 107 30.67 -9.82 -8.98
C GLY A 107 30.22 -8.93 -7.81
N SER A 108 29.41 -9.52 -6.92
CA SER A 108 28.88 -8.86 -5.73
C SER A 108 29.50 -9.41 -4.45
N ALA A 109 29.34 -8.73 -3.33
CA ALA A 109 29.79 -9.25 -2.03
C ALA A 109 29.13 -10.60 -1.66
N ALA A 110 27.91 -10.86 -2.17
CA ALA A 110 27.21 -12.13 -1.97
C ALA A 110 27.66 -13.21 -2.98
N SER A 111 28.16 -12.81 -4.15
CA SER A 111 28.55 -13.69 -5.25
C SER A 111 29.79 -13.15 -5.98
N PRO A 112 31.00 -13.34 -5.42
CA PRO A 112 32.24 -12.90 -6.07
C PRO A 112 32.54 -13.79 -7.28
N LYS A 113 32.83 -13.18 -8.44
CA LYS A 113 33.24 -13.90 -9.66
C LYS A 113 34.75 -13.97 -9.84
N VAL A 114 35.47 -13.04 -9.20
CA VAL A 114 36.94 -12.95 -9.21
C VAL A 114 37.44 -12.95 -7.76
N GLU A 115 38.54 -13.65 -7.49
CA GLU A 115 39.18 -13.62 -6.18
C GLU A 115 39.86 -12.26 -5.96
N LEU A 116 39.20 -11.38 -5.21
CA LEU A 116 39.66 -10.02 -4.91
C LEU A 116 40.61 -9.99 -3.70
N ILE A 117 41.69 -10.76 -3.74
CA ILE A 117 42.65 -10.80 -2.64
C ILE A 117 43.82 -9.85 -2.94
N GLY A 118 44.04 -8.88 -2.06
CA GLY A 118 45.19 -7.97 -2.12
C GLY A 118 45.13 -6.90 -3.22
N GLU A 119 46.29 -6.37 -3.61
CA GLU A 119 46.39 -5.26 -4.57
C GLU A 119 45.88 -5.60 -5.97
N ALA A 120 45.97 -6.88 -6.38
CA ALA A 120 45.44 -7.35 -7.66
C ALA A 120 43.91 -7.17 -7.75
N GLY A 121 43.20 -7.36 -6.64
CA GLY A 121 41.75 -7.14 -6.57
C GLY A 121 41.36 -5.66 -6.66
N ALA A 122 42.13 -4.78 -6.02
CA ALA A 122 41.93 -3.33 -6.12
C ALA A 122 42.17 -2.82 -7.55
N GLN A 123 43.21 -3.32 -8.23
CA GLN A 123 43.48 -2.98 -9.62
C GLN A 123 42.39 -3.50 -10.56
N ALA A 124 41.85 -4.70 -10.33
CA ALA A 124 40.74 -5.24 -11.11
C ALA A 124 39.46 -4.40 -10.98
N LEU A 125 39.16 -3.89 -9.77
CA LEU A 125 38.02 -3.00 -9.53
C LEU A 125 38.18 -1.64 -10.25
N VAL A 126 39.38 -1.06 -10.21
CA VAL A 126 39.66 0.21 -10.90
C VAL A 126 39.59 0.02 -12.42
N ALA A 127 40.19 -1.05 -12.95
CA ALA A 127 40.11 -1.38 -14.37
C ALA A 127 38.67 -1.58 -14.84
N ALA A 128 37.86 -2.31 -14.08
CA ALA A 128 36.44 -2.54 -14.41
C ALA A 128 35.61 -1.24 -14.42
N ARG A 129 35.92 -0.31 -13.51
CA ARG A 129 35.26 1.01 -13.47
C ARG A 129 35.68 1.87 -14.66
N GLU A 130 36.97 1.93 -14.98
CA GLU A 130 37.47 2.69 -16.13
C GLU A 130 36.93 2.16 -17.47
N GLU A 131 36.80 0.84 -17.61
CA GLU A 131 36.17 0.23 -18.79
C GLU A 131 34.71 0.67 -18.93
N GLY A 132 33.98 0.75 -17.81
CA GLY A 132 32.60 1.22 -17.80
C GLY A 132 32.45 2.72 -18.09
N GLU A 133 33.41 3.56 -17.68
CA GLU A 133 33.41 5.00 -17.94
C GLU A 133 33.76 5.32 -19.40
N LYS A 134 34.72 4.60 -19.99
CA LYS A 134 35.20 4.85 -21.36
C LYS A 134 34.37 4.16 -22.44
N GLY A 135 33.93 2.92 -22.18
CA GLY A 135 33.19 2.10 -23.15
C GLY A 135 31.68 2.07 -22.94
N GLY A 136 31.20 2.40 -21.74
CA GLY A 136 29.79 2.25 -21.39
C GLY A 136 29.34 0.78 -21.30
N LEU A 137 28.10 0.58 -20.83
CA LEU A 137 27.55 -0.77 -20.64
C LEU A 137 27.38 -1.54 -21.97
N SER A 138 27.16 -0.82 -23.08
CA SER A 138 26.95 -1.42 -24.40
C SER A 138 28.19 -2.16 -24.90
N VAL A 139 29.39 -1.59 -24.73
CA VAL A 139 30.65 -2.23 -25.16
C VAL A 139 30.94 -3.47 -24.32
N PHE A 140 30.65 -3.43 -23.02
CA PHE A 140 30.78 -4.60 -22.16
C PHE A 140 29.86 -5.74 -22.62
N LEU A 141 28.60 -5.44 -22.95
CA LEU A 141 27.66 -6.44 -23.45
C LEU A 141 28.06 -7.00 -24.83
N GLN A 142 28.70 -6.20 -25.69
CA GLN A 142 29.16 -6.68 -27.00
C GLN A 142 30.36 -7.63 -26.92
N LYS A 143 31.17 -7.58 -25.85
CA LYS A 143 32.25 -8.56 -25.62
C LYS A 143 31.64 -9.97 -25.56
N ALA A 144 32.29 -10.96 -26.18
CA ALA A 144 31.74 -12.28 -26.48
C ALA A 144 31.08 -13.03 -25.30
N ASN A 145 31.49 -12.72 -24.05
CA ASN A 145 30.95 -13.34 -22.84
C ASN A 145 30.05 -12.39 -22.01
N GLY A 146 29.95 -11.11 -22.35
CA GLY A 146 29.20 -10.10 -21.57
C GLY A 146 27.70 -10.36 -21.56
N VAL A 147 27.13 -10.79 -22.68
CA VAL A 147 25.70 -11.19 -22.75
C VAL A 147 25.43 -12.48 -21.96
N ALA A 148 26.34 -13.45 -21.99
CA ALA A 148 26.15 -14.74 -21.32
C ALA A 148 26.22 -14.60 -19.79
N GLU A 149 27.16 -13.79 -19.29
CA GLU A 149 27.32 -13.49 -17.87
C GLU A 149 26.19 -12.60 -17.35
N ALA A 150 25.79 -11.55 -18.09
CA ALA A 150 24.65 -10.73 -17.71
C ALA A 150 23.32 -11.51 -17.71
N LYS A 151 23.17 -12.50 -18.59
CA LYS A 151 22.00 -13.39 -18.60
C LYS A 151 21.88 -14.22 -17.33
N LYS A 152 22.99 -14.71 -16.78
CA LYS A 152 22.97 -15.52 -15.54
C LYS A 152 22.60 -14.67 -14.32
N ASP A 153 23.02 -13.41 -14.29
CA ASP A 153 22.82 -12.55 -13.13
C ASP A 153 21.48 -11.79 -13.16
N VAL A 154 21.00 -11.40 -14.34
CA VAL A 154 19.81 -10.56 -14.49
C VAL A 154 18.54 -11.39 -14.74
N PHE A 155 18.64 -12.52 -15.44
CA PHE A 155 17.48 -13.31 -15.84
C PHE A 155 17.23 -14.46 -14.86
N VAL A 156 15.97 -14.63 -14.48
CA VAL A 156 15.54 -15.78 -13.67
C VAL A 156 15.09 -16.87 -14.63
N ASN A 157 15.79 -18.01 -14.66
CA ASN A 157 15.53 -19.13 -15.58
C ASN A 157 15.50 -18.71 -17.07
N GLY A 158 16.32 -17.72 -17.46
CA GLY A 158 16.40 -17.22 -18.84
C GLY A 158 15.26 -16.28 -19.27
N LEU A 159 14.36 -15.93 -18.36
CA LEU A 159 13.29 -14.94 -18.56
C LEU A 159 13.63 -13.63 -17.84
N PRO A 160 13.23 -12.46 -18.40
CA PRO A 160 13.46 -11.18 -17.75
C PRO A 160 12.74 -11.14 -16.39
N PRO A 161 13.31 -10.44 -15.39
CA PRO A 161 12.67 -10.31 -14.09
C PRO A 161 11.31 -9.60 -14.24
N LEU A 162 10.35 -10.04 -13.44
CA LEU A 162 9.01 -9.44 -13.39
C LEU A 162 9.06 -8.12 -12.62
N PRO A 163 8.16 -7.17 -12.92
CA PRO A 163 8.07 -5.93 -12.14
C PRO A 163 7.80 -6.23 -10.67
N SER A 164 8.48 -5.52 -9.77
CA SER A 164 8.28 -5.66 -8.33
C SER A 164 6.82 -5.35 -7.95
N GLY A 165 6.21 -6.23 -7.13
CA GLY A 165 4.78 -6.17 -6.78
C GLY A 165 3.89 -7.17 -7.52
N GLN A 166 4.42 -7.94 -8.48
CA GLN A 166 3.80 -9.14 -9.02
C GLN A 166 4.53 -10.39 -8.51
N GLU A 167 4.66 -10.53 -7.19
CA GLU A 167 5.19 -11.77 -6.65
C GLU A 167 4.14 -12.87 -6.78
N LYS A 168 4.52 -13.95 -7.46
CA LYS A 168 3.79 -15.21 -7.40
C LYS A 168 3.81 -15.63 -5.93
N LYS A 169 2.66 -15.68 -5.26
CA LYS A 169 2.56 -16.31 -3.93
C LYS A 169 3.22 -17.70 -4.01
N PRO A 170 3.79 -18.25 -2.93
CA PRO A 170 4.40 -19.59 -2.93
C PRO A 170 3.47 -20.69 -3.50
N ASP A 171 2.16 -20.46 -3.52
CA ASP A 171 1.12 -21.32 -4.11
C ASP A 171 0.97 -21.23 -5.64
N GLY A 172 1.79 -20.44 -6.33
CA GLY A 172 1.82 -20.40 -7.79
C GLY A 172 0.73 -19.55 -8.46
N LYS A 173 -0.10 -18.83 -7.71
CA LYS A 173 -1.16 -17.96 -8.24
C LYS A 173 -0.76 -16.49 -8.22
N TRP A 174 -1.05 -15.80 -9.31
CA TRP A 174 -0.90 -14.35 -9.46
C TRP A 174 -1.97 -13.63 -8.63
N ASP A 175 -1.56 -12.73 -7.75
CA ASP A 175 -2.48 -11.87 -7.02
C ASP A 175 -2.01 -10.42 -7.15
N VAL A 176 -2.47 -9.75 -8.20
CA VAL A 176 -2.50 -8.28 -8.19
C VAL A 176 -3.56 -7.93 -7.16
N HIS A 177 -3.25 -7.12 -6.15
CA HIS A 177 -4.25 -6.63 -5.20
C HIS A 177 -5.39 -5.94 -5.97
N LYS A 178 -6.41 -6.71 -6.34
CA LYS A 178 -7.59 -6.22 -7.04
C LYS A 178 -8.35 -5.40 -6.01
N TRP A 179 -8.31 -4.09 -6.19
CA TRP A 179 -9.19 -3.20 -5.47
C TRP A 179 -10.62 -3.44 -5.97
N GLU A 180 -11.34 -4.28 -5.27
CA GLU A 180 -12.79 -4.42 -5.41
C GLU A 180 -13.42 -3.38 -4.48
N LEU A 181 -14.33 -2.55 -5.00
CA LEU A 181 -15.21 -1.80 -4.11
C LEU A 181 -16.02 -2.82 -3.31
N ALA A 182 -15.95 -2.74 -1.99
CA ALA A 182 -16.84 -3.49 -1.14
C ALA A 182 -18.30 -3.20 -1.56
N GLU A 183 -19.12 -4.24 -1.69
CA GLU A 183 -20.52 -4.15 -2.14
C GLU A 183 -21.31 -3.09 -1.34
N GLU A 184 -20.95 -2.89 -0.07
CA GLU A 184 -21.49 -1.90 0.87
C GLU A 184 -21.30 -0.43 0.43
N ASN A 185 -20.24 -0.14 -0.32
CA ASN A 185 -19.94 1.20 -0.85
C ASN A 185 -20.34 1.34 -2.32
N SER A 186 -21.03 0.36 -2.88
CA SER A 186 -21.37 0.29 -4.30
C SER A 186 -22.85 0.57 -4.54
N TYR A 187 -23.14 1.23 -5.66
CA TYR A 187 -24.51 1.30 -6.16
C TYR A 187 -24.97 -0.09 -6.61
N PRO A 188 -26.28 -0.39 -6.54
CA PRO A 188 -26.79 -1.65 -7.05
C PRO A 188 -26.42 -1.81 -8.53
N ALA A 189 -26.19 -3.04 -8.98
CA ALA A 189 -25.58 -3.38 -10.28
C ALA A 189 -26.15 -2.64 -11.52
N LYS A 190 -27.40 -2.17 -11.45
CA LYS A 190 -28.06 -1.35 -12.48
C LYS A 190 -27.44 0.05 -12.66
N TRP A 191 -26.78 0.59 -11.64
CA TRP A 191 -26.17 1.92 -11.60
C TRP A 191 -24.66 1.84 -11.40
N VAL A 192 -24.02 0.78 -11.89
CA VAL A 192 -22.56 0.73 -11.98
C VAL A 192 -22.15 1.80 -12.97
N PHE A 193 -21.71 2.95 -12.46
CA PHE A 193 -20.95 3.88 -13.25
C PHE A 193 -19.71 3.12 -13.71
N PRO A 194 -19.49 2.93 -15.02
CA PRO A 194 -18.24 2.36 -15.49
C PRO A 194 -17.15 3.38 -15.14
N PHE A 195 -16.54 3.22 -13.97
CA PHE A 195 -15.27 3.84 -13.68
C PHE A 195 -14.36 3.38 -14.81
N CYS A 196 -13.89 4.35 -15.60
CA CYS A 196 -13.07 4.14 -16.79
C CYS A 196 -11.74 3.50 -16.36
N LEU A 197 -11.79 2.18 -16.15
CA LEU A 197 -10.64 1.32 -15.93
C LEU A 197 -9.96 1.18 -17.28
N LEU A 198 -9.04 2.10 -17.54
CA LEU A 198 -8.07 2.02 -18.61
C LEU A 198 -7.08 0.89 -18.29
N SER A 199 -7.54 -0.36 -18.34
CA SER A 199 -6.67 -1.56 -18.44
C SER A 199 -7.43 -2.85 -18.82
N ARG A 200 -8.51 -2.78 -19.61
CA ARG A 200 -8.93 -3.94 -20.39
C ARG A 200 -8.15 -3.99 -21.71
N GLY A 201 -6.88 -4.36 -21.60
CA GLY A 201 -6.13 -4.88 -22.73
C GLY A 201 -6.57 -6.32 -22.99
N SER A 202 -7.61 -6.51 -23.79
CA SER A 202 -7.83 -7.78 -24.49
C SER A 202 -8.44 -7.47 -25.86
N ALA A 203 -7.66 -7.82 -26.88
CA ALA A 203 -7.89 -7.51 -28.28
C ALA A 203 -9.16 -8.21 -28.82
N ALA A 204 -10.01 -7.46 -29.52
CA ALA A 204 -10.63 -7.82 -30.81
C ALA A 204 -11.73 -6.81 -31.21
N GLY A 205 -11.50 -6.11 -32.33
CA GLY A 205 -12.52 -5.72 -33.34
C GLY A 205 -13.65 -4.73 -32.99
N TYR A 206 -13.47 -3.46 -33.40
CA TYR A 206 -14.39 -2.47 -34.04
C TYR A 206 -15.89 -2.30 -33.59
N PRO A 207 -16.58 -1.20 -33.97
CA PRO A 207 -16.24 0.23 -33.92
C PRO A 207 -17.33 1.10 -33.21
N ASN A 208 -17.01 2.37 -32.93
CA ASN A 208 -17.94 3.49 -32.72
C ASN A 208 -19.04 3.35 -31.65
N ALA A 209 -18.70 3.68 -30.40
CA ALA A 209 -19.64 4.33 -29.49
C ALA A 209 -18.94 5.56 -28.91
N ALA A 210 -19.59 6.71 -29.08
CA ALA A 210 -19.07 8.04 -28.81
C ALA A 210 -18.37 8.15 -27.44
N GLN A 211 -17.13 8.63 -27.48
CA GLN A 211 -16.47 9.24 -26.32
C GLN A 211 -17.17 10.55 -26.00
N THR A 212 -18.06 10.53 -25.02
CA THR A 212 -18.41 11.71 -24.23
C THR A 212 -18.22 11.33 -22.78
N CYS A 213 -17.17 11.90 -22.18
CA CYS A 213 -17.01 11.97 -20.73
C CYS A 213 -18.08 12.89 -20.14
#